data_AF-A0A1Y4S1I9-F1
#
_entry.id   AF-A0A1Y4S1I9-F1
#
_cell.length_a   1.000
_cell.length_b   1.000
_cell.length_c   1.000
_cell.angle_alpha   90.00
_cell.angle_beta   90.00
_cell.angle_gamma   90.00
#
_symmetry.space_group_name_H-M   'P 1'
#
loop_
_entity.id
_entity.type
_entity.pdbx_description
1 polymer ?
#
loop_
_entity_poly.entity_id
_entity_poly.type
_entity_poly.pdbx_seq_one_letter_code
_entity_poly.pdbx_strand_id
1 'polypeptide(L)' 'MEKLVKGFKEGNQAQTLLGVTGSGKTFTMANVIQQLNKPTLVIAHNKTLAAQLYGEFKEFFPENAVEYFVSY' A
#
# COMPACT_ATOMS: atom_id res chain seq x y z
N MET A 1 4.25 8.87 7.56
CA MET A 1 4.23 9.00 6.09
C MET A 1 5.55 9.55 5.56
N GLU A 2 5.92 10.79 5.89
CA GLU A 2 7.14 11.46 5.40
C GLU A 2 8.42 10.64 5.60
N LYS A 3 8.55 9.96 6.74
CA LYS A 3 9.70 9.08 7.02
C LYS A 3 9.87 7.95 6.01
N LEU A 4 8.77 7.31 5.58
CA LEU A 4 8.81 6.20 4.63
C LEU A 4 9.20 6.68 3.22
N VAL A 5 8.63 7.81 2.79
CA VAL A 5 8.94 8.44 1.50
C VAL A 5 10.40 8.90 1.48
N LYS A 6 10.85 9.56 2.54
CA LYS A 6 12.24 10.01 2.69
C LYS A 6 13.21 8.82 2.68
N GLY A 7 12.98 7.82 3.52
CA GLY A 7 13.85 6.65 3.60
C GLY A 7 13.93 5.90 2.25
N PHE A 8 12.83 5.82 1.50
CA PHE A 8 12.84 5.23 0.17
C PHE A 8 13.71 6.04 -0.80
N LYS A 9 13.58 7.38 -0.79
CA LYS A 9 14.38 8.29 -1.63
C LYS A 9 15.87 8.29 -1.26
N GLU A 10 16.20 8.00 0.00
CA GLU A 10 17.57 7.83 0.51
C GLU A 10 18.17 6.45 0.14
N GLY A 11 17.39 5.56 -0.47
CA GLY A 11 17.86 4.25 -0.91
C GLY A 11 17.68 3.13 0.12
N ASN A 12 16.94 3.36 1.21
CA ASN A 12 16.64 2.31 2.19
C ASN A 12 15.80 1.21 1.55
N GLN A 13 16.36 0.00 1.47
CA GLN A 13 15.70 -1.14 0.84
C GLN A 13 14.55 -1.72 1.68
N ALA A 14 14.63 -1.62 3.01
CA ALA A 14 13.64 -2.15 3.93
C ALA A 14 13.22 -1.09 4.95
N GLN A 15 11.92 -0.94 5.15
CA GLN A 15 11.33 0.01 6.10
C GLN A 15 10.07 -0.59 6.72
N THR A 16 9.81 -0.25 7.99
CA THR A 16 8.66 -0.77 8.73
C THR A 16 7.71 0.36 9.12
N LEU A 17 6.44 0.23 8.75
CA LEU A 17 5.37 1.07 9.28
C LEU A 17 4.85 0.46 10.59
N LEU A 18 5.29 0.99 11.73
CA LEU A 18 4.74 0.64 13.03
C LEU A 18 3.42 1.40 13.23
N GLY A 19 2.30 0.66 13.31
CA GLY A 19 0.98 1.24 13.54
C GLY A 19 0.02 0.26 14.18
N VAL A 20 -0.77 0.74 15.14
CA VAL A 20 -1.79 -0.06 15.84
C VAL A 20 -2.98 -0.40 14.92
N THR A 21 -3.81 -1.36 15.30
CA THR A 21 -5.05 -1.68 14.56
C THR A 21 -5.98 -0.46 14.53
N GLY A 22 -6.65 -0.22 13.41
CA GLY A 22 -7.54 0.94 13.23
C GLY A 22 -6.83 2.27 12.93
N SER A 23 -5.49 2.32 12.90
CA SER A 23 -4.74 3.56 12.66
C SER A 23 -4.67 4.03 11.20
N GLY A 24 -5.54 3.53 10.31
CA GLY A 24 -5.53 3.90 8.88
C GLY A 24 -4.24 3.51 8.14
N LYS A 25 -3.73 2.28 8.36
CA LYS A 25 -2.50 1.81 7.70
C LYS A 25 -2.63 1.77 6.17
N THR A 26 -3.77 1.32 5.62
CA THR A 26 -3.97 1.32 4.16
C THR A 26 -3.91 2.72 3.58
N PHE A 27 -4.63 3.67 4.19
CA PHE A 27 -4.59 5.08 3.78
C PHE A 27 -3.18 5.67 3.84
N THR A 28 -2.42 5.33 4.89
CA THR A 28 -1.01 5.74 5.01
C THR A 28 -0.18 5.18 3.84
N MET A 29 -0.36 3.91 3.50
CA MET A 29 0.37 3.29 2.38
C MET A 29 -0.07 3.83 1.03
N ALA A 30 -1.35 4.14 0.83
CA ALA A 30 -1.84 4.78 -0.39
C ALA A 30 -1.14 6.13 -0.64
N ASN A 31 -1.04 6.98 0.39
CA ASN A 31 -0.31 8.24 0.26
C ASN A 31 1.19 8.05 -0.04
N VAL A 32 1.83 7.01 0.54
CA VAL A 32 3.22 6.68 0.22
C VAL A 32 3.35 6.27 -1.25
N ILE A 33 2.46 5.40 -1.74
CA ILE A 33 2.42 4.96 -3.15
C ILE A 33 2.24 6.16 -4.07
N GLN A 34 1.30 7.05 -3.76
CA GLN A 34 1.04 8.27 -4.54
C GLN A 34 2.27 9.18 -4.61
N GLN A 35 2.95 9.43 -3.49
CA GLN A 35 4.12 10.31 -3.44
C GLN A 35 5.35 9.73 -4.13
N LEU A 36 5.51 8.41 -4.11
CA LEU A 36 6.62 7.73 -4.77
C LEU A 36 6.34 7.51 -6.26
N ASN A 37 5.07 7.44 -6.66
CA ASN A 37 4.61 7.24 -8.03
C ASN A 37 5.33 6.09 -8.74
N LYS A 38 5.37 4.92 -8.10
CA LYS A 38 5.97 3.69 -8.64
C LYS A 38 4.93 2.57 -8.70
N PRO A 39 5.00 1.70 -9.73
CA PRO A 39 4.29 0.44 -9.71
C PRO A 39 4.60 -0.31 -8.41
N THR A 40 3.55 -0.70 -7.68
CA THR A 40 3.66 -1.24 -6.32
C THR A 40 2.92 -2.57 -6.22
N LEU A 41 3.57 -3.56 -5.60
CA LEU A 41 2.95 -4.84 -5.26
C LEU A 41 2.57 -4.84 -3.78
N VAL A 42 1.30 -5.09 -3.48
CA VAL A 42 0.81 -5.30 -2.11
C VAL A 42 0.56 -6.78 -1.89
N ILE A 43 1.21 -7.36 -0.88
CA ILE A 43 1.09 -8.78 -0.54
C ILE A 43 0.30 -8.91 0.76
N ALA A 44 -0.76 -9.72 0.73
CA ALA A 44 -1.58 -10.04 1.90
C ALA A 44 -1.50 -11.54 2.20
N HIS A 45 -1.58 -11.90 3.49
CA HIS A 45 -1.40 -13.29 3.94
C HIS A 45 -2.62 -14.19 3.68
N ASN A 46 -3.76 -13.63 3.26
CA ASN A 46 -4.97 -14.40 2.98
C ASN A 46 -5.85 -13.70 1.92
N LYS A 47 -6.73 -14.48 1.28
CA LYS A 47 -7.62 -14.02 0.19
C LYS A 47 -8.62 -12.94 0.64
N THR A 48 -9.14 -13.03 1.86
CA THR A 48 -10.12 -12.06 2.39
C THR A 48 -9.50 -10.68 2.56
N LEU A 49 -8.32 -10.59 3.19
CA LEU A 49 -7.59 -9.33 3.35
C LEU A 49 -7.13 -8.78 2.00
N ALA A 50 -6.71 -9.66 1.07
CA ALA A 50 -6.33 -9.24 -0.27
C ALA A 50 -7.51 -8.57 -1.01
N ALA A 51 -8.71 -9.17 -0.95
CA ALA A 51 -9.92 -8.60 -1.54
C ALA A 51 -10.33 -7.28 -0.88
N GLN A 52 -10.23 -7.18 0.45
CA GLN A 52 -10.50 -5.94 1.18
C GLN A 52 -9.56 -4.81 0.73
N LEU A 53 -8.24 -5.07 0.73
CA LEU A 53 -7.24 -4.09 0.32
C LEU A 53 -7.43 -3.67 -1.14
N TYR A 54 -7.78 -4.59 -2.03
CA TYR A 54 -8.10 -4.28 -3.42
C TYR A 54 -9.26 -3.28 -3.53
N GLY A 55 -10.36 -3.49 -2.78
CA GLY A 55 -11.47 -2.54 -2.71
C GLY A 55 -11.03 -1.16 -2.22
N GLU A 56 -10.34 -1.12 -1.07
CA GLU A 56 -9.83 0.14 -0.49
C GLU A 56 -8.91 0.89 -1.47
N PHE A 57 -7.97 0.20 -2.14
CA PHE A 57 -7.07 0.84 -3.10
C PHE A 57 -7.78 1.31 -4.36
N LYS A 58 -8.83 0.62 -4.82
CA LYS A 58 -9.63 1.06 -5.97
C LYS A 58 -10.43 2.32 -5.65
N GLU A 59 -10.90 2.45 -4.42
CA GLU A 59 -11.52 3.70 -3.92
C GLU A 59 -10.51 4.84 -3.78
N PHE A 60 -9.30 4.57 -3.29
CA PHE A 60 -8.24 5.58 -3.18
C PHE A 60 -7.69 6.03 -4.54
N PHE A 61 -7.71 5.16 -5.55
CA PHE A 61 -7.12 5.40 -6.86
C PHE A 61 -8.08 5.06 -8.02
N PRO A 62 -9.22 5.76 -8.14
CA PRO A 62 -10.28 5.42 -9.10
C PRO A 62 -9.83 5.51 -10.56
N GLU A 63 -8.85 6.37 -10.85
CA GLU A 63 -8.33 6.61 -12.20
C GLU A 63 -7.05 5.79 -12.52
N ASN A 64 -6.60 4.91 -11.61
CA ASN A 64 -5.38 4.14 -11.79
C ASN A 64 -5.63 2.64 -11.98
N ALA A 65 -4.63 2.01 -12.61
CA ALA A 65 -4.35 0.57 -12.65
C ALA A 65 -4.37 -0.16 -11.29
N VAL A 66 -5.52 -0.46 -10.69
CA VAL A 66 -5.61 -1.30 -9.48
C VAL A 66 -6.09 -2.70 -9.87
N GLU A 67 -5.20 -3.68 -9.74
CA GLU A 67 -5.42 -5.07 -10.17
C GLU A 67 -5.45 -6.04 -9.00
N TYR A 68 -6.14 -7.17 -9.18
CA TYR A 68 -6.27 -8.23 -8.16
C TYR A 68 -5.73 -9.57 -8.69
N PHE A 69 -4.67 -10.09 -8.07
CA PHE A 69 -4.00 -11.32 -8.49
C PHE A 69 -3.97 -12.35 -7.36
N VAL A 70 -4.75 -13.43 -7.50
CA VAL A 70 -4.83 -14.54 -6.54
C VAL A 70 -4.90 -15.88 -7.26
N SER A 71 -4.39 -16.94 -6.62
CA SER A 71 -4.55 -18.31 -7.12
C SER A 71 -5.97 -18.83 -6.88
N TYR A 72 -6.44 -19.73 -7.76
CA TYR A 72 -7.63 -20.55 -7.53
C TYR A 72 -7.47 -21.39 -6.26
#